data_AF-A0A925JXS9-F1
#
_entry.id   AF-A0A925JXS9-F1
#
_cell.length_a   1.000
_cell.length_b   1.000
_cell.length_c   1.000
_cell.angle_alpha   90.00
_cell.angle_beta   90.00
_cell.angle_gamma   90.00
#
_symmetry.space_group_name_H-M   'P 1'
#
loop_
_entity.id
_entity.type
_entity.pdbx_description
1 polymer ?
#
loop_
_entity_poly.entity_id
_entity_poly.type
_entity_poly.pdbx_seq_one_letter_code
_entity_poly.pdbx_strand_id
1 'polypeptide(L)'
;MQHDDYKEMLALDAAGALESNERVALEEHLSSCAECRAEFRELSNAAASLVYTVAPVRPPAALRSRILESVRALDPQPEAATTRLTAADGSNVIGSRAVGDGPKARSVPVEPGDARGLLSRLSIWQIFSARPVLAFGGMVAAIAVVALGIATFSLWNRTESLRGEMARVSERLNRTESELTGERAELARTRDENDLLASPGARVAQLAGKEVAPGARAVVAYD
;
A
#
# COMPACT_ATOMS: atom_id res chain seq x y z
N MET A 1 -27.56 10.84 -23.23
CA MET A 1 -26.25 10.41 -23.74
C MET A 1 -26.14 8.92 -23.63
N GLN A 2 -25.68 8.29 -24.70
CA GLN A 2 -25.25 6.90 -24.71
C GLN A 2 -23.87 6.79 -24.05
N HIS A 3 -23.47 5.58 -23.66
CA HIS A 3 -22.19 5.35 -23.02
C HIS A 3 -21.00 5.75 -23.93
N ASP A 4 -21.15 5.55 -25.24
CA ASP A 4 -20.13 5.90 -26.24
C ASP A 4 -19.90 7.41 -26.36
N ASP A 5 -20.95 8.23 -26.17
CA ASP A 5 -20.82 9.70 -26.16
C ASP A 5 -19.84 10.15 -25.06
N TYR A 6 -19.84 9.48 -23.90
CA TYR A 6 -18.91 9.78 -22.82
C TYR A 6 -17.47 9.38 -23.17
N LYS A 7 -17.26 8.30 -23.92
CA LYS A 7 -15.92 7.86 -24.33
C LYS A 7 -15.23 8.91 -25.19
N GLU A 8 -15.96 9.58 -26.08
CA GLU A 8 -15.43 10.72 -26.84
C GLU A 8 -15.02 11.88 -25.92
N MET A 9 -15.87 12.20 -24.94
CA MET A 9 -15.57 13.24 -23.94
C MET A 9 -14.36 12.91 -23.07
N LEU A 10 -14.08 11.62 -22.78
CA LEU A 10 -12.89 11.21 -22.02
C LEU A 10 -11.60 11.66 -22.71
N ALA A 11 -11.50 11.46 -24.03
CA ALA A 11 -10.33 11.83 -24.80
C ALA A 11 -10.14 13.34 -24.86
N LEU A 12 -11.25 14.08 -25.05
CA LEU A 12 -11.23 15.54 -25.05
C LEU A 12 -10.84 16.10 -23.67
N ASP A 13 -11.36 15.52 -22.59
CA ASP A 13 -11.03 15.98 -21.24
C ASP A 13 -9.58 15.67 -20.87
N ALA A 14 -9.09 14.47 -21.20
CA ALA A 14 -7.71 14.09 -20.98
C ALA A 14 -6.72 15.00 -21.73
N ALA A 15 -7.10 15.50 -22.90
CA ALA A 15 -6.33 16.48 -23.66
C ALA A 15 -6.51 17.94 -23.19
N GLY A 16 -7.39 18.18 -22.21
CA GLY A 16 -7.72 19.53 -21.72
C GLY A 16 -8.55 20.36 -22.70
N ALA A 17 -9.27 19.72 -23.62
CA ALA A 17 -10.04 20.35 -24.69
C ALA A 17 -11.57 20.29 -24.49
N LEU A 18 -12.06 19.65 -23.42
CA LEU A 18 -13.49 19.55 -23.12
C LEU A 18 -14.05 20.88 -22.58
N GLU A 19 -15.22 21.29 -23.06
CA GLU A 19 -15.92 22.48 -22.59
C GLU A 19 -16.44 22.34 -21.15
N SER A 20 -16.58 23.46 -20.43
CA SER A 20 -16.94 23.45 -19.00
C SER A 20 -18.37 22.97 -18.72
N ASN A 21 -19.30 23.15 -19.65
CA ASN A 21 -20.68 22.66 -19.58
C ASN A 21 -20.77 21.13 -19.71
N GLU A 22 -19.92 20.53 -20.55
CA GLU A 22 -19.88 19.07 -20.77
C GLU A 22 -19.15 18.35 -19.63
N ARG A 23 -18.19 19.02 -19.00
CA ARG A 23 -17.42 18.50 -17.86
C ARG A 23 -18.31 18.04 -16.71
N VAL A 24 -19.37 18.78 -16.37
CA VAL A 24 -20.27 18.42 -15.26
C VAL A 24 -20.98 17.08 -15.53
N ALA A 25 -21.48 16.89 -16.75
CA ALA A 25 -22.12 15.64 -17.15
C ALA A 25 -21.13 14.47 -17.15
N LEU A 26 -19.90 14.72 -17.59
CA LEU A 26 -18.85 13.72 -17.56
C LEU A 26 -18.46 13.32 -16.13
N GLU A 27 -18.28 14.28 -15.21
CA GLU A 27 -17.95 14.03 -13.81
C GLU A 27 -19.04 13.20 -13.10
N GLU A 28 -20.31 13.52 -13.37
CA GLU A 28 -21.45 12.73 -12.86
C GLU A 28 -21.37 11.27 -13.36
N HIS A 29 -21.08 11.06 -14.64
CA HIS A 29 -20.91 9.72 -15.19
C HIS A 29 -19.71 8.98 -14.57
N LEU A 30 -18.57 9.67 -14.45
CA LEU A 30 -17.35 9.11 -13.83
C LEU A 30 -17.58 8.72 -12.37
N SER A 31 -18.52 9.31 -11.65
CA SER A 31 -18.86 8.87 -10.28
C SER A 31 -19.43 7.45 -10.23
N SER A 32 -20.17 7.04 -11.26
CA SER A 32 -20.92 5.78 -11.29
C SER A 32 -20.29 4.68 -12.17
N CYS A 33 -19.52 5.04 -13.22
CA CYS A 33 -18.96 4.07 -14.16
C CYS A 33 -17.48 3.74 -13.91
N ALA A 34 -17.18 2.50 -13.51
CA ALA A 34 -15.81 2.04 -13.27
C ALA A 34 -14.97 1.86 -14.55
N GLU A 35 -15.62 1.49 -15.66
CA GLU A 35 -14.96 1.31 -16.97
C GLU A 35 -14.43 2.65 -17.48
N CYS A 36 -15.29 3.67 -17.56
CA CYS A 36 -14.88 5.02 -17.98
C CYS A 36 -13.83 5.64 -17.06
N ARG A 37 -13.87 5.38 -15.74
CA ARG A 37 -12.78 5.81 -14.83
C ARG A 37 -11.45 5.11 -15.13
N ALA A 38 -11.47 3.86 -15.58
CA ALA A 38 -10.24 3.16 -15.94
C ALA A 38 -9.67 3.73 -17.25
N GLU A 39 -10.52 3.85 -18.27
CA GLU A 39 -10.15 4.40 -19.58
C GLU A 39 -9.67 5.86 -19.47
N PHE A 40 -10.36 6.70 -18.69
CA PHE A 40 -9.97 8.08 -18.46
C PHE A 40 -8.58 8.20 -17.83
N ARG A 41 -8.22 7.30 -16.88
CA ARG A 41 -6.87 7.27 -16.29
C ARG A 41 -5.82 6.89 -17.33
N GLU A 42 -6.11 5.92 -18.20
CA GLU A 42 -5.20 5.52 -19.28
C GLU A 42 -4.95 6.67 -20.26
N LEU A 43 -6.02 7.34 -20.70
CA LEU A 43 -5.96 8.51 -21.57
C LEU A 43 -5.22 9.68 -20.91
N SER A 44 -5.52 9.98 -19.64
CA SER A 44 -4.85 11.04 -18.87
C SER A 44 -3.36 10.77 -18.71
N ASN A 45 -2.96 9.52 -18.46
CA ASN A 45 -1.56 9.13 -18.38
C ASN A 45 -0.85 9.28 -19.74
N ALA A 46 -1.50 8.89 -20.83
CA ALA A 46 -0.98 9.08 -22.18
C ALA A 46 -0.80 10.57 -22.50
N ALA A 47 -1.80 11.41 -22.20
CA ALA A 47 -1.71 12.86 -22.37
C ALA A 47 -0.58 13.47 -21.52
N ALA A 48 -0.44 13.06 -20.25
CA ALA A 48 0.64 13.51 -19.38
C ALA A 48 2.03 13.14 -19.92
N SER A 49 2.17 12.01 -20.62
CA SER A 49 3.44 11.61 -21.24
C SER A 49 3.89 12.57 -22.35
N LEU A 50 2.94 13.23 -23.03
CA LEU A 50 3.24 14.19 -24.10
C LEU A 50 4.02 15.41 -23.57
N VAL A 51 3.90 15.73 -22.27
CA VAL A 51 4.62 16.85 -21.64
C VAL A 51 6.13 16.71 -21.80
N TYR A 52 6.66 15.48 -21.81
CA TYR A 52 8.08 15.22 -22.00
C TYR A 52 8.58 15.42 -23.44
N THR A 53 7.67 15.58 -24.41
CA THR A 53 8.02 15.79 -25.81
C THR A 53 8.17 17.27 -26.18
N VAL A 54 7.73 18.17 -25.30
CA VAL A 54 7.75 19.62 -25.52
C VAL A 54 8.98 20.24 -24.86
N ALA A 55 9.57 21.23 -25.52
CA ALA A 55 10.70 21.97 -24.96
C ALA A 55 10.26 22.70 -23.66
N PRO A 56 10.99 22.53 -22.54
CA PRO A 56 10.63 23.18 -21.28
C PRO A 56 10.81 24.69 -21.36
N VAL A 57 9.79 25.44 -20.95
CA VAL A 57 9.85 26.91 -20.85
C VAL A 57 10.29 27.30 -19.44
N ARG A 58 11.27 28.21 -19.34
CA ARG A 58 11.76 28.70 -18.05
C ARG A 58 10.69 29.55 -17.36
N PRO A 59 10.23 29.19 -16.14
CA PRO A 59 9.26 30.00 -15.42
C PRO A 59 9.90 31.29 -14.87
N PRO A 60 9.11 32.36 -14.63
CA PRO A 60 9.60 33.56 -13.96
C PRO A 60 10.12 33.25 -12.54
N ALA A 61 11.23 33.89 -12.14
CA ALA A 61 11.88 33.61 -10.85
C ALA A 61 10.96 33.81 -9.63
N ALA A 62 10.05 34.78 -9.71
CA ALA A 62 9.08 35.09 -8.64
C ALA A 62 7.92 34.07 -8.54
N LEU A 63 7.74 33.17 -9.51
CA LEU A 63 6.61 32.23 -9.52
C LEU A 63 6.69 31.26 -8.34
N ARG A 64 7.89 30.77 -8.02
CA ARG A 64 8.10 29.82 -6.92
C ARG A 64 7.69 30.40 -5.57
N SER A 65 8.13 31.62 -5.25
CA SER A 65 7.82 32.26 -3.98
C SER A 65 6.32 32.54 -3.85
N ARG A 66 5.67 32.98 -4.93
CA ARG A 66 4.21 33.19 -4.98
C ARG A 66 3.43 31.90 -4.70
N ILE A 67 3.79 30.79 -5.36
CA ILE A 67 3.11 29.50 -5.15
C ILE A 67 3.29 29.03 -3.70
N LEU A 68 4.52 29.10 -3.17
CA LEU A 68 4.79 28.67 -1.79
C LEU A 68 4.03 29.51 -0.76
N GLU A 69 3.84 30.81 -1.01
CA GLU A 69 3.02 31.68 -0.17
C GLU A 69 1.54 31.33 -0.27
N SER A 70 1.02 31.10 -1.48
CA SER A 70 -0.36 30.67 -1.67
C SER A 70 -0.67 29.34 -0.99
N VAL A 71 0.26 28.36 -1.02
CA VAL A 71 0.08 27.08 -0.33
C VAL A 71 0.08 27.26 1.19
N ARG A 72 1.00 28.08 1.75
CA ARG A 72 1.02 28.39 3.19
C ARG A 72 -0.28 29.05 3.66
N ALA A 73 -0.88 29.89 2.84
CA ALA A 73 -2.16 30.55 3.16
C ALA A 73 -3.36 29.58 3.13
N LEU A 74 -3.26 28.46 2.41
CA LEU A 74 -4.29 27.42 2.35
C LEU A 74 -4.18 26.39 3.48
N ASP A 75 -3.04 26.33 4.17
CA ASP A 75 -2.83 25.42 5.29
C ASP A 75 -3.38 26.06 6.58
N PRO A 76 -4.53 25.59 7.12
CA PRO A 76 -5.01 26.06 8.41
C PRO A 76 -3.99 25.61 9.46
N GLN A 77 -3.13 26.54 9.90
CA GLN A 77 -2.14 26.29 10.94
C GLN A 77 -2.80 25.58 12.14
N PRO A 78 -2.32 24.40 12.56
CA PRO A 78 -2.70 23.86 13.86
C PRO A 78 -2.12 24.80 14.92
N GLU A 79 -3.00 25.55 15.59
CA GLU A 79 -2.64 26.29 16.78
C GLU A 79 -1.88 25.36 17.74
N ALA A 80 -0.74 25.87 18.21
CA ALA A 80 0.25 25.16 19.00
C ALA A 80 -0.35 24.30 20.13
N ALA A 81 -0.39 22.98 19.93
CA ALA A 81 -0.50 22.02 21.02
C ALA A 81 0.86 21.92 21.73
N THR A 82 1.23 22.97 22.47
CA THR A 82 2.24 22.88 23.53
C THR A 82 1.66 22.09 24.70
N THR A 83 1.50 20.78 24.53
CA THR A 83 1.38 19.88 25.68
C THR A 83 2.78 19.39 26.01
N ARG A 84 3.36 20.03 27.02
CA ARG A 84 4.54 19.55 27.74
C ARG A 84 4.36 18.06 28.03
N LEU A 85 5.27 17.22 27.54
CA LEU A 85 5.47 15.89 28.11
C LEU A 85 5.97 16.08 29.54
N THR A 86 5.05 16.07 30.51
CA THR A 86 5.40 15.74 31.88
C THR A 86 5.54 14.23 31.97
N ALA A 87 6.76 13.79 32.26
CA ALA A 87 7.03 12.44 32.73
C ALA A 87 6.16 12.14 33.97
N ALA A 88 5.34 11.10 33.88
CA ALA A 88 4.71 10.39 34.99
C ALA A 88 4.58 8.95 34.53
N ASP A 89 5.54 8.11 34.91
CA ASP A 89 5.51 7.30 36.13
C ASP A 89 4.56 6.11 35.98
N GLY A 90 5.20 4.94 35.91
CA GLY A 90 4.54 3.68 35.71
C GLY A 90 4.02 3.15 37.02
N SER A 91 2.70 3.14 37.17
CA SER A 91 2.00 2.06 37.85
C SER A 91 0.50 2.24 37.71
N ASN A 92 -0.17 1.09 37.55
CA ASN A 92 -1.60 0.88 37.68
C ASN A 92 -2.43 1.03 36.40
N VAL A 93 -2.38 0.00 35.54
CA VAL A 93 -3.52 -0.30 34.65
C VAL A 93 -4.38 -1.40 35.28
N ILE A 94 -5.53 -0.92 35.69
CA ILE A 94 -6.68 -1.56 36.31
C ILE A 94 -7.30 -2.63 35.41
N GLY A 95 -7.48 -3.82 35.99
CA GLY A 95 -8.73 -4.58 36.03
C GLY A 95 -9.59 -4.65 34.75
N SER A 96 -9.48 -5.78 34.05
CA SER A 96 -10.48 -6.28 33.10
C SER A 96 -11.89 -6.17 33.66
N ARG A 97 -12.70 -5.30 33.07
CA ARG A 97 -14.15 -5.24 33.26
C ARG A 97 -14.80 -5.97 32.09
N ALA A 98 -15.61 -6.98 32.43
CA ALA A 98 -16.41 -7.78 31.54
C ALA A 98 -17.27 -6.90 30.61
N VAL A 99 -17.14 -7.11 29.30
CA VAL A 99 -18.09 -6.63 28.30
C VAL A 99 -19.22 -7.65 28.25
N GLY A 100 -20.40 -7.19 28.68
CA GLY A 100 -21.64 -7.94 28.59
C GLY A 100 -22.22 -7.97 27.18
N ASP A 101 -22.75 -9.14 26.84
CA ASP A 101 -23.95 -9.43 26.04
C ASP A 101 -24.16 -8.61 24.75
N GLY A 102 -23.57 -9.09 23.66
CA GLY A 102 -24.02 -8.80 22.30
C GLY A 102 -25.09 -9.81 21.85
N PRO A 103 -26.07 -9.42 21.02
CA PRO A 103 -27.15 -10.31 20.62
C PRO A 103 -26.60 -11.52 19.86
N LYS A 104 -26.92 -12.73 20.35
CA LYS A 104 -26.58 -14.02 19.74
C LYS A 104 -26.95 -14.03 18.25
N ALA A 105 -25.93 -13.95 17.40
CA ALA A 105 -26.06 -14.28 15.98
C ALA A 105 -26.48 -15.75 15.88
N ARG A 106 -27.68 -15.96 15.35
CA ARG A 106 -28.23 -17.27 15.01
C ARG A 106 -27.34 -17.86 13.92
N SER A 107 -26.48 -18.80 14.29
CA SER A 107 -25.73 -19.60 13.33
C SER A 107 -26.74 -20.43 12.53
N VAL A 108 -26.92 -20.04 11.26
CA VAL A 108 -27.58 -20.89 10.27
C VAL A 108 -26.63 -22.05 9.98
N PRO A 109 -27.08 -23.32 10.05
CA PRO A 109 -26.27 -24.45 9.62
C PRO A 109 -25.95 -24.29 8.13
N VAL A 110 -24.69 -24.04 7.80
CA VAL A 110 -24.21 -24.13 6.43
C VAL A 110 -23.95 -25.61 6.17
N GLU A 111 -24.95 -26.30 5.64
CA GLU A 111 -24.74 -27.62 5.04
C GLU A 111 -23.72 -27.48 3.89
N PRO A 112 -22.79 -28.44 3.73
CA PRO A 112 -21.98 -28.54 2.52
C PRO A 112 -22.89 -28.97 1.37
N GLY A 113 -23.63 -28.00 0.84
CA GLY A 113 -24.44 -28.11 -0.35
C GLY A 113 -23.52 -28.44 -1.52
N ASP A 114 -23.69 -29.67 -1.99
CA ASP A 114 -23.01 -30.34 -3.08
C ASP A 114 -22.84 -29.42 -4.31
N ALA A 115 -21.70 -28.71 -4.38
CA ALA A 115 -21.37 -27.78 -5.46
C ALA A 115 -21.24 -28.47 -6.83
N ARG A 116 -21.28 -29.80 -6.87
CA ARG A 116 -21.34 -30.63 -8.08
C ARG A 116 -22.74 -30.73 -8.69
N GLY A 117 -23.82 -30.47 -7.92
CA GLY A 117 -25.21 -30.59 -8.39
C GLY A 117 -25.78 -29.35 -9.09
N LEU A 118 -25.20 -28.17 -8.88
CA LEU A 118 -25.63 -26.93 -9.54
C LEU A 118 -24.97 -26.69 -10.90
N LEU A 119 -23.78 -27.26 -11.12
CA LEU A 119 -23.08 -27.23 -12.42
C LEU A 119 -23.63 -28.26 -13.42
N SER A 120 -24.43 -29.24 -12.97
CA SER A 120 -25.10 -30.21 -13.86
C SER A 120 -26.38 -29.69 -14.51
N ARG A 121 -26.83 -28.48 -14.12
CA ARG A 121 -27.97 -27.78 -14.73
C ARG A 121 -27.60 -26.80 -15.83
N LEU A 122 -26.32 -26.46 -15.97
CA LEU A 122 -25.77 -25.86 -17.19
C LEU A 122 -25.23 -26.98 -18.07
N SER A 123 -26.13 -27.62 -18.78
CA SER A 123 -25.82 -28.60 -19.83
C SER A 123 -25.04 -27.91 -20.95
N ILE A 124 -23.72 -27.83 -20.79
CA ILE A 124 -22.77 -27.38 -21.83
C ILE A 124 -22.87 -28.28 -23.08
N TRP A 125 -23.48 -29.46 -22.96
CA TRP A 125 -23.71 -30.40 -24.07
C TRP A 125 -24.98 -30.11 -24.91
N GLN A 126 -25.91 -29.27 -24.43
CA GLN A 126 -27.06 -28.83 -25.23
C GLN A 126 -26.70 -27.75 -26.26
N ILE A 127 -25.60 -27.02 -26.06
CA ILE A 127 -25.10 -26.02 -27.03
C ILE A 127 -24.42 -26.72 -28.23
N PHE A 128 -23.90 -27.94 -28.05
CA PHE A 128 -23.23 -28.70 -29.10
C PHE A 128 -24.14 -29.59 -29.96
N SER A 129 -25.41 -29.78 -29.59
CA SER A 129 -26.31 -30.77 -30.25
C SER A 129 -27.52 -30.18 -31.00
N ALA A 130 -27.65 -28.86 -31.08
CA ALA A 130 -28.68 -28.23 -31.92
C ALA A 130 -28.16 -27.95 -33.35
N ARG A 131 -28.82 -28.60 -34.30
CA ARG A 131 -28.66 -28.68 -35.77
C ARG A 131 -27.95 -27.52 -36.52
N PRO A 132 -27.21 -27.84 -37.61
CA PRO A 132 -26.29 -26.95 -38.30
C PRO A 132 -26.99 -26.14 -39.40
N VAL A 133 -27.17 -24.83 -39.19
CA VAL A 133 -27.35 -23.89 -40.31
C VAL A 133 -26.67 -22.58 -39.94
N LEU A 134 -25.34 -22.54 -39.91
CA LEU A 134 -24.57 -21.29 -40.01
C LEU A 134 -23.20 -21.59 -40.65
N ALA A 135 -23.17 -21.55 -41.98
CA ALA A 135 -22.01 -20.99 -42.65
C ALA A 135 -21.83 -19.55 -42.10
N PHE A 136 -20.61 -19.17 -41.74
CA PHE A 136 -20.18 -17.86 -41.19
C PHE A 136 -20.18 -17.67 -39.65
N GLY A 137 -19.99 -18.73 -38.85
CA GLY A 137 -19.77 -18.61 -37.38
C GLY A 137 -18.38 -18.99 -36.85
N GLY A 138 -17.48 -19.53 -37.69
CA GLY A 138 -16.22 -20.13 -37.21
C GLY A 138 -15.17 -19.13 -36.72
N MET A 139 -15.12 -17.93 -37.32
CA MET A 139 -14.06 -16.96 -37.04
C MET A 139 -14.23 -16.28 -35.68
N VAL A 140 -15.47 -16.01 -35.25
CA VAL A 140 -15.75 -15.37 -33.96
C VAL A 140 -15.44 -16.30 -32.79
N ALA A 141 -15.77 -17.58 -32.91
CA ALA A 141 -15.44 -18.58 -31.88
C ALA A 141 -13.93 -18.78 -31.72
N ALA A 142 -13.18 -18.79 -32.83
CA ALA A 142 -11.72 -18.90 -32.79
C ALA A 142 -11.05 -17.69 -32.11
N ILE A 143 -11.52 -16.47 -32.40
CA ILE A 143 -10.99 -15.25 -31.76
C ILE A 143 -11.26 -15.26 -30.26
N ALA A 144 -12.46 -15.66 -29.81
CA ALA A 144 -12.79 -15.74 -28.40
C ALA A 144 -11.87 -16.72 -27.63
N VAL A 145 -11.56 -17.88 -28.22
CA VAL A 145 -10.64 -18.86 -27.63
C VAL A 145 -9.21 -18.32 -27.56
N VAL A 146 -8.74 -17.64 -28.61
CA VAL A 146 -7.41 -17.01 -28.62
C VAL A 146 -7.33 -15.89 -27.58
N ALA A 147 -8.34 -15.03 -27.48
CA ALA A 147 -8.42 -13.97 -26.49
C ALA A 147 -8.43 -14.51 -25.06
N LEU A 148 -9.19 -15.58 -24.79
CA LEU A 148 -9.18 -16.28 -23.50
C LEU A 148 -7.82 -16.92 -23.20
N GLY A 149 -7.17 -17.53 -24.19
CA GLY A 149 -5.83 -18.09 -24.04
C GLY A 149 -4.79 -17.02 -23.69
N ILE A 150 -4.81 -15.88 -24.40
CA ILE A 150 -3.94 -14.73 -24.14
C ILE A 150 -4.25 -14.14 -22.75
N ALA A 151 -5.52 -13.98 -22.38
CA ALA A 151 -5.91 -13.45 -21.07
C ALA A 151 -5.47 -14.38 -19.94
N THR A 152 -5.65 -15.69 -20.09
CA THR A 152 -5.22 -16.70 -19.12
C THR A 152 -3.70 -16.74 -19.00
N PHE A 153 -2.98 -16.69 -20.12
CA PHE A 153 -1.52 -16.64 -20.16
C PHE A 153 -0.99 -15.33 -19.57
N SER A 154 -1.63 -14.20 -19.86
CA SER A 154 -1.31 -12.88 -19.29
C SER A 154 -1.56 -12.85 -17.79
N LEU A 155 -2.65 -13.45 -17.30
CA LEU A 155 -2.91 -13.60 -15.86
C LEU A 155 -1.82 -14.43 -15.19
N TRP A 156 -1.40 -15.54 -15.81
CA TRP A 156 -0.29 -16.37 -15.34
C TRP A 156 1.04 -15.60 -15.31
N ASN A 157 1.34 -14.86 -16.37
CA ASN A 157 2.56 -14.06 -16.46
C ASN A 157 2.56 -12.92 -15.42
N ARG A 158 1.38 -12.32 -15.15
CA ARG A 158 1.18 -11.33 -14.07
C ARG A 158 1.34 -11.94 -12.68
N THR A 159 0.82 -13.14 -12.45
CA THR A 159 0.93 -13.81 -11.14
C THR A 159 2.37 -14.16 -10.81
N GLU A 160 3.17 -14.54 -11.80
CA GLU A 160 4.59 -14.82 -11.59
C GLU A 160 5.39 -13.54 -11.27
N SER A 161 5.04 -12.40 -11.90
CA SER A 161 5.65 -11.10 -11.56
C SER A 161 5.34 -10.64 -10.13
N LEU A 162 4.10 -10.87 -9.66
CA LEU A 162 3.65 -10.51 -8.31
C LEU A 162 4.31 -11.37 -7.23
N ARG A 163 4.57 -12.66 -7.52
CA ARG A 163 5.35 -13.53 -6.64
C ARG A 163 6.79 -13.04 -6.47
N GLY A 164 7.41 -12.56 -7.55
CA GLY A 164 8.76 -11.98 -7.51
C GLY A 164 8.87 -10.64 -6.78
N GLU A 165 7.79 -9.86 -6.71
CA GLU A 165 7.74 -8.62 -5.92
C GLU A 165 7.49 -8.89 -4.43
N MET A 166 6.62 -9.85 -4.11
CA MET A 166 6.38 -10.27 -2.72
C MET A 166 7.66 -10.77 -2.05
N ALA A 167 8.49 -11.56 -2.75
CA ALA A 167 9.77 -12.01 -2.24
C ALA A 167 10.73 -10.84 -1.92
N ARG A 168 10.71 -9.78 -2.75
CA ARG A 168 11.52 -8.58 -2.53
C ARG A 168 11.00 -7.72 -1.37
N VAL A 169 9.70 -7.69 -1.13
CA VAL A 169 9.10 -6.98 0.01
C VAL A 169 9.32 -7.75 1.31
N SER A 170 9.19 -9.07 1.31
CA SER A 170 9.46 -9.88 2.52
C SER A 170 10.93 -9.80 2.92
N GLU A 171 11.85 -9.82 1.95
CA GLU A 171 13.28 -9.62 2.18
C GLU A 171 13.56 -8.28 2.87
N ARG A 172 12.91 -7.19 2.42
CA ARG A 172 13.07 -5.86 3.03
C ARG A 172 12.54 -5.82 4.45
N LEU A 173 11.35 -6.39 4.70
CA LEU A 173 10.77 -6.46 6.04
C LEU A 173 11.66 -7.25 7.01
N ASN A 174 12.14 -8.41 6.58
CA ASN A 174 13.06 -9.22 7.40
C ASN A 174 14.36 -8.47 7.69
N ARG A 175 14.88 -7.69 6.73
CA ARG A 175 16.09 -6.87 6.94
C ARG A 175 15.85 -5.81 8.01
N THR A 176 14.75 -5.05 7.92
CA THR A 176 14.39 -4.03 8.92
C THR A 176 14.11 -4.63 10.30
N GLU A 177 13.49 -5.81 10.36
CA GLU A 177 13.23 -6.48 11.64
C GLU A 177 14.54 -6.96 12.29
N SER A 178 15.49 -7.45 11.48
CA SER A 178 16.81 -7.83 11.97
C SER A 178 17.63 -6.64 12.50
N GLU A 179 17.49 -5.47 11.89
CA GLU A 179 18.14 -4.24 12.35
C GLU A 179 17.58 -3.81 13.72
N LEU A 180 16.25 -3.79 13.88
CA LEU A 180 15.62 -3.41 15.15
C LEU A 180 15.92 -4.37 16.30
N THR A 181 16.05 -5.67 16.00
CA THR A 181 16.44 -6.66 17.01
C THR A 181 17.89 -6.48 17.44
N GLY A 182 18.78 -6.11 16.51
CA GLY A 182 20.17 -5.73 16.79
C GLY A 182 20.26 -4.49 17.69
N GLU A 183 19.57 -3.40 17.34
CA GLU A 183 19.56 -2.16 18.13
C GLU A 183 19.04 -2.37 19.56
N ARG A 184 17.98 -3.17 19.72
CA ARG A 184 17.45 -3.50 21.05
C ARG A 184 18.45 -4.27 21.90
N ALA A 185 19.21 -5.19 21.29
CA ALA A 185 20.25 -5.94 21.99
C ALA A 185 21.41 -5.03 22.42
N GLU A 186 21.76 -4.04 21.60
CA GLU A 186 22.78 -3.05 21.95
C GLU A 186 22.33 -2.14 23.10
N LEU A 187 21.11 -1.61 23.04
CA LEU A 187 20.54 -0.81 24.12
C LEU A 187 20.41 -1.59 25.43
N ALA A 188 20.06 -2.88 25.36
CA ALA A 188 20.03 -3.74 26.54
C ALA A 188 21.42 -3.87 27.16
N ARG A 189 22.45 -4.09 26.35
CA ARG A 189 23.85 -4.15 26.82
C ARG A 189 24.30 -2.86 27.49
N THR A 190 24.04 -1.69 26.87
CA THR A 190 24.40 -0.41 27.47
C THR A 190 23.66 -0.17 28.79
N ARG A 191 22.40 -0.63 28.87
CA ARG A 191 21.62 -0.54 30.10
C ARG A 191 22.21 -1.41 31.20
N ASP A 192 22.56 -2.66 30.89
CA ASP A 192 23.18 -3.59 31.85
C ASP A 192 24.54 -3.05 32.35
N GLU A 193 25.36 -2.49 31.46
CA GLU A 193 26.61 -1.82 31.83
C GLU A 193 26.37 -0.65 32.78
N ASN A 194 25.34 0.15 32.55
CA ASN A 194 24.99 1.27 33.42
C ASN A 194 24.41 0.80 34.77
N ASP A 195 23.63 -0.29 34.78
CA ASP A 195 23.06 -0.87 35.99
C ASP A 195 24.15 -1.41 36.93
N LEU A 196 25.20 -2.04 36.37
CA LEU A 196 26.39 -2.47 37.12
C LEU A 196 27.16 -1.29 37.73
N LEU A 197 27.19 -0.14 37.05
CA LEU A 197 27.84 1.07 37.56
C LEU A 197 26.98 1.82 38.58
N ALA A 198 25.65 1.69 38.49
CA ALA A 198 24.68 2.36 39.35
C ALA A 198 24.30 1.54 40.60
N SER A 199 24.75 0.28 40.71
CA SER A 199 24.40 -0.57 41.84
C SER A 199 24.95 0.01 43.16
N PRO A 200 24.18 -0.02 44.26
CA PRO A 200 24.60 0.56 45.55
C PRO A 200 25.85 -0.10 46.15
N GLY A 201 26.22 -1.30 45.67
CA GLY A 201 27.38 -2.08 46.10
C GLY A 201 28.62 -1.91 45.21
N ALA A 202 28.48 -1.31 44.03
CA ALA A 202 29.53 -1.23 43.03
C ALA A 202 30.83 -0.61 43.58
N ARG A 203 31.91 -1.39 43.57
CA ARG A 203 33.25 -0.93 43.95
C ARG A 203 34.15 -0.87 42.73
N VAL A 204 34.88 0.24 42.62
CA VAL A 204 35.84 0.48 41.54
C VAL A 204 37.26 0.32 42.08
N ALA A 205 38.03 -0.62 41.52
CA ALA A 205 39.43 -0.82 41.87
C ALA A 205 40.35 -0.40 40.72
N GLN A 206 41.37 0.41 41.02
CA GLN A 206 42.45 0.72 40.09
C GLN A 206 43.57 -0.30 40.24
N LEU A 207 43.91 -0.98 39.15
CA LEU A 207 45.02 -1.91 39.08
C LEU A 207 46.24 -1.19 38.49
N ALA A 208 47.37 -1.25 39.19
CA ALA A 208 48.65 -0.73 38.72
C ALA A 208 49.39 -1.76 37.86
N GLY A 209 50.11 -1.29 36.85
CA GLY A 209 50.92 -2.11 35.96
C GLY A 209 52.03 -2.86 36.71
N LYS A 210 52.24 -4.13 36.34
CA LYS A 210 53.35 -4.95 36.86
C LYS A 210 54.68 -4.55 36.20
N GLU A 211 55.79 -5.06 36.73
CA GLU A 211 57.17 -4.73 36.33
C GLU A 211 57.46 -4.80 34.82
N VAL A 212 56.70 -5.61 34.08
CA VAL A 212 56.79 -5.73 32.61
C VAL A 212 56.22 -4.50 31.88
N ALA A 213 55.30 -3.76 32.50
CA ALA A 213 54.68 -2.54 31.96
C ALA A 213 54.24 -1.58 33.09
N PRO A 214 55.19 -0.85 33.73
CA PRO A 214 54.93 -0.05 34.94
C PRO A 214 54.00 1.15 34.72
N GLY A 215 53.78 1.55 33.46
CA GLY A 215 52.85 2.63 33.11
C GLY A 215 51.40 2.20 32.87
N ALA A 216 51.10 0.89 32.82
CA ALA A 216 49.75 0.41 32.53
C ALA A 216 48.79 0.70 33.69
N ARG A 217 47.58 1.16 33.38
CA ARG A 217 46.49 1.35 34.35
C ARG A 217 45.22 0.71 33.81
N ALA A 218 44.51 0.00 34.67
CA ALA A 218 43.19 -0.54 34.37
C ALA A 218 42.22 -0.21 35.52
N VAL A 219 40.96 0.00 35.18
CA VAL A 219 39.87 0.23 36.13
C VAL A 219 38.93 -0.96 36.01
N VAL A 220 38.66 -1.65 37.12
CA VAL A 220 37.73 -2.79 37.16
C VAL A 220 36.60 -2.41 38.12
N ALA A 221 35.36 -2.47 37.64
CA ALA A 221 34.15 -2.36 38.45
C ALA A 221 33.64 -3.78 38.74
N TYR A 222 33.35 -4.07 40.00
CA TYR A 222 32.73 -5.31 40.44
C TYR A 222 31.67 -5.01 41.50
N ASP A 223 30.63 -5.83 41.52
CA ASP A 223 29.58 -5.84 42.54
C ASP A 223 29.73 -7.11 43.38
#